data_AF-A0A962ZKZ9-F1
#
_entry.id   AF-A0A962ZKZ9-F1
#
_cell.length_a   1.000
_cell.length_b   1.000
_cell.length_c   1.000
_cell.angle_alpha   90.00
_cell.angle_beta   90.00
_cell.angle_gamma   90.00
#
_symmetry.space_group_name_H-M   'P 1'
#
loop_
_entity.id
_entity.type
_entity.pdbx_description
1 polymer ?
#
loop_
_entity_poly.entity_id
_entity_poly.type
_entity_poly.pdbx_seq_one_letter_code
_entity_poly.pdbx_strand_id
1 'polypeptide(L)'
;LLGDSSMRGVRDQLRREMSTGIGELGATFNTLREIGVEVELNGKMKIVDEELDATLDSNFSNVGQLFAGNNGFAVRLFDLVDGFLDEDGPLTTRTEGLNAKIERYGEQRERLSERLQSLEKRLLRQFNALDSLVGQLSNTSNFLTQQLAALPGVNRPNSK
;
A
#
# COMPACT_ATOMS: atom_id res chain seq x y z
N LEU A 1 -0.77 4.27 6.61
CA LEU A 1 0.00 3.75 7.76
C LEU A 1 -0.92 3.18 8.86
N LEU A 2 -2.12 3.74 9.11
CA LEU A 2 -3.17 3.01 9.82
C LEU A 2 -3.42 1.68 9.08
N GLY A 3 -3.42 0.55 9.79
CA GLY A 3 -3.68 -0.76 9.20
C GLY A 3 -2.45 -1.58 8.78
N ASP A 4 -1.24 -0.99 8.77
CA ASP A 4 -0.02 -1.75 8.45
C ASP A 4 0.34 -2.77 9.54
N SER A 5 0.26 -4.07 9.22
CA SER A 5 0.53 -5.17 10.13
C SER A 5 2.02 -5.34 10.46
N SER A 6 2.94 -4.97 9.55
CA SER A 6 4.37 -5.11 9.82
C SER A 6 4.85 -4.05 10.80
N MET A 7 4.39 -2.81 10.65
CA MET A 7 4.74 -1.72 11.58
C MET A 7 4.15 -1.94 12.97
N ARG A 8 2.94 -2.52 13.06
CA ARG A 8 2.40 -2.98 14.36
C ARG A 8 3.25 -4.11 14.94
N GLY A 9 3.61 -5.09 14.12
CA GLY A 9 4.47 -6.20 14.53
C GLY A 9 5.80 -5.75 15.10
N VAL A 10 6.50 -4.84 14.41
CA VAL A 10 7.77 -4.23 14.85
C VAL A 10 7.58 -3.55 16.20
N ARG A 11 6.57 -2.66 16.32
CA ARG A 11 6.30 -1.95 17.58
C ARG A 11 5.98 -2.90 18.74
N ASP A 12 5.16 -3.92 18.48
CA ASP A 12 4.75 -4.87 19.51
C ASP A 12 5.92 -5.77 19.93
N GLN A 13 6.84 -6.10 19.00
CA GLN A 13 8.06 -6.85 19.31
C GLN A 13 9.06 -6.00 20.11
N LEU A 14 9.28 -4.75 19.71
CA LEU A 14 10.10 -3.79 20.45
C LEU A 14 9.61 -3.63 21.89
N ARG A 15 8.29 -3.47 22.06
CA ARG A 15 7.68 -3.35 23.38
C ARG A 15 7.84 -4.63 24.21
N ARG A 16 7.69 -5.80 23.58
CA ARG A 16 7.90 -7.09 24.27
C ARG A 16 9.32 -7.22 24.77
N GLU A 17 10.32 -6.93 23.93
CA GLU A 17 11.74 -6.99 24.34
C GLU A 17 12.03 -6.07 25.52
N MET A 18 11.54 -4.82 25.49
CA MET A 18 11.72 -3.86 26.58
C MET A 18 11.01 -4.26 27.89
N SER A 19 9.92 -5.02 27.80
CA SER A 19 9.18 -5.52 28.96
C SER A 19 9.67 -6.87 29.48
N THR A 20 10.48 -7.60 28.71
CA THR A 20 10.98 -8.92 29.06
C THR A 20 12.29 -8.79 29.82
N GLY A 21 12.38 -9.41 31.00
CA GLY A 21 13.61 -9.39 31.78
C GLY A 21 14.79 -10.00 31.01
N ILE A 22 16.02 -9.62 31.38
CA ILE A 22 17.23 -10.18 30.73
C ILE A 22 17.43 -11.67 31.03
N GLY A 23 16.81 -12.18 32.11
CA GLY A 23 16.79 -13.60 32.44
C GLY A 23 18.19 -14.19 32.71
N GLU A 24 19.16 -13.33 33.02
CA GLU A 24 20.55 -13.71 33.20
C GLU A 24 20.75 -14.27 34.62
N LEU A 25 21.27 -15.50 34.70
CA LEU A 25 21.47 -16.18 35.98
C LEU A 25 22.50 -15.43 36.82
N GLY A 26 22.09 -15.03 38.03
CA GLY A 26 22.94 -14.27 38.96
C GLY A 26 22.94 -12.76 38.72
N ALA A 27 22.13 -12.23 37.79
CA ALA A 27 21.97 -10.80 37.63
C ALA A 27 21.27 -10.18 38.85
N THR A 28 21.84 -9.07 39.35
CA THR A 28 21.26 -8.29 40.46
C THR A 28 19.95 -7.61 40.06
N PHE A 29 19.86 -7.16 38.80
CA PHE A 29 18.67 -6.56 38.22
C PHE A 29 18.24 -7.38 37.02
N ASN A 30 16.93 -7.61 36.88
CA ASN A 30 16.37 -8.34 35.76
C ASN A 30 15.53 -7.47 34.83
N THR A 31 14.94 -6.39 35.34
CA THR A 31 14.01 -5.55 34.57
C THR A 31 14.38 -4.07 34.66
N LEU A 32 14.00 -3.28 33.63
CA LEU A 32 14.20 -1.83 33.59
C LEU A 32 13.52 -1.11 34.77
N ARG A 33 12.41 -1.65 35.27
CA ARG A 33 11.67 -1.07 36.39
C ARG A 33 12.46 -1.13 37.71
N GLU A 34 13.35 -2.10 37.87
CA GLU A 34 14.16 -2.25 39.09
C GLU A 34 15.25 -1.19 39.22
N ILE A 35 15.55 -0.46 38.13
CA ILE A 35 16.52 0.64 38.09
C ILE A 35 15.84 2.00 37.87
N GLY A 36 14.53 2.11 38.13
CA GLY A 36 13.79 3.37 37.98
C GLY A 36 13.42 3.73 36.54
N VAL A 37 13.42 2.79 35.60
CA VAL A 37 12.95 3.02 34.22
C VAL A 37 11.58 2.38 34.01
N GLU A 38 10.56 3.24 33.92
CA GLU A 38 9.16 2.84 33.72
C GLU A 38 8.77 2.88 32.23
N VAL A 39 8.00 1.90 31.77
CA VAL A 39 7.42 1.89 30.42
C VAL A 39 5.91 2.11 30.52
N GLU A 40 5.44 3.26 30.03
CA GLU A 40 4.02 3.62 30.01
C GLU A 40 3.21 2.77 29.02
N LEU A 41 1.88 2.78 29.13
CA LEU A 41 0.97 2.02 28.26
C LEU A 41 1.10 2.41 26.77
N ASN A 42 1.46 3.67 26.50
CA ASN A 42 1.72 4.23 25.17
C ASN A 42 3.11 3.85 24.62
N GLY A 43 3.95 3.15 25.38
CA GLY A 43 5.32 2.78 25.02
C GLY A 43 6.37 3.86 25.33
N LYS A 44 5.99 4.98 25.94
CA LYS A 44 6.92 6.02 26.40
C LYS A 44 7.70 5.50 27.60
N MET A 45 9.01 5.69 27.58
CA MET A 45 9.85 5.44 28.74
C MET A 45 9.92 6.68 29.61
N LYS A 46 9.74 6.50 30.91
CA LYS A 46 9.89 7.52 31.95
C LYS A 46 11.01 7.06 32.89
N ILE A 47 11.90 7.98 33.21
CA ILE A 47 12.97 7.74 34.17
C ILE A 47 12.54 8.37 35.50
N VAL A 48 12.70 7.63 36.58
CA VAL A 48 12.56 8.09 37.96
C VAL A 48 13.96 8.41 38.45
N ASP A 49 14.37 9.67 38.30
CA ASP A 49 15.76 10.11 38.49
C ASP A 49 16.31 9.72 39.89
N GLU A 50 15.52 9.92 40.95
CA GLU A 50 15.92 9.57 42.33
C GLU A 50 16.26 8.06 42.50
N GLU A 51 15.51 7.17 41.84
CA GLU A 51 15.74 5.72 41.91
C GLU A 51 16.92 5.30 41.03
N LEU A 52 17.04 5.90 39.85
CA LEU A 52 18.15 5.63 38.94
C LEU A 52 19.48 6.10 39.55
N ASP A 53 19.53 7.30 40.14
CA ASP A 53 20.73 7.83 40.78
C ASP A 53 21.17 6.96 41.97
N ALA A 54 20.22 6.57 42.83
CA ALA A 54 20.50 5.69 43.97
C ALA A 54 21.05 4.31 43.52
N THR A 55 20.52 3.76 42.43
CA THR A 55 21.00 2.48 41.88
C THR A 55 22.33 2.60 41.16
N LEU A 56 22.59 3.71 40.46
CA LEU A 56 23.89 3.98 39.86
C LEU A 56 25.00 4.16 40.91
N ASP A 57 24.73 4.91 41.98
CA ASP A 57 25.70 5.13 43.05
C ASP A 57 26.10 3.84 43.77
N SER A 58 25.13 2.93 43.97
CA SER A 58 25.34 1.71 44.74
C SER A 58 25.71 0.49 43.89
N ASN A 59 25.31 0.46 42.61
CA ASN A 59 25.30 -0.73 41.76
C ASN A 59 25.66 -0.45 40.29
N PHE A 60 26.50 0.56 40.02
CA PHE A 60 26.90 0.96 38.65
C PHE A 60 27.23 -0.21 37.72
N SER A 61 28.05 -1.17 38.18
CA SER A 61 28.44 -2.33 37.36
C SER A 61 27.26 -3.23 36.99
N ASN A 62 26.30 -3.41 37.91
CA ASN A 62 25.10 -4.22 37.67
C ASN A 62 24.13 -3.51 36.72
N VAL A 63 24.03 -2.18 36.79
CA VAL A 63 23.28 -1.38 35.80
C VAL A 63 23.95 -1.48 34.43
N GLY A 64 25.28 -1.40 34.37
CA GLY A 64 26.04 -1.64 33.15
C GLY A 64 25.78 -3.02 32.54
N GLN A 65 25.77 -4.08 33.36
CA GLN A 65 25.44 -5.44 32.92
C GLN A 65 24.00 -5.55 32.39
N LEU A 66 23.04 -4.87 33.02
CA LEU A 66 21.63 -4.88 32.60
C LEU A 66 21.45 -4.36 31.16
N PHE A 67 22.24 -3.37 30.74
CA PHE A 67 22.16 -2.79 29.40
C PHE A 67 23.13 -3.41 28.41
N ALA A 68 24.41 -3.54 28.79
CA ALA A 68 25.52 -3.87 27.92
C ALA A 68 26.07 -5.30 28.13
N GLY A 69 25.53 -6.07 29.07
CA GLY A 69 25.83 -7.50 29.17
C GLY A 69 25.44 -8.25 27.89
N ASN A 70 25.92 -9.48 27.74
CA ASN A 70 25.66 -10.30 26.54
C ASN A 70 24.17 -10.46 26.24
N ASN A 71 23.32 -10.52 27.27
CA ASN A 71 21.85 -10.55 27.16
C ASN A 71 21.20 -9.22 27.58
N GLY A 72 21.97 -8.14 27.63
CA GLY A 72 21.53 -6.83 28.07
C GLY A 72 20.50 -6.21 27.14
N PHE A 73 19.72 -5.25 27.65
CA PHE A 73 18.67 -4.60 26.87
C PHE A 73 19.18 -3.91 25.61
N ALA A 74 20.34 -3.25 25.64
CA ALA A 74 20.87 -2.54 24.48
C ALA A 74 21.31 -3.52 23.37
N VAL A 75 21.93 -4.64 23.74
CA VAL A 75 22.33 -5.69 22.80
C VAL A 75 21.10 -6.31 22.13
N ARG A 76 20.12 -6.76 22.91
CA ARG A 76 18.89 -7.36 22.38
C ARG A 76 18.10 -6.39 21.50
N LEU A 77 18.05 -5.12 21.89
CA LEU A 77 17.38 -4.09 21.11
C LEU A 77 18.10 -3.83 19.78
N PHE A 78 19.42 -3.79 19.81
CA PHE A 78 20.24 -3.64 18.61
C PHE A 78 20.00 -4.82 17.66
N ASP A 79 20.15 -6.06 18.14
CA ASP A 79 19.96 -7.27 17.32
C ASP A 79 18.56 -7.35 16.71
N LEU A 80 17.53 -6.96 17.48
CA LEU A 80 16.16 -6.91 16.99
C LEU A 80 15.99 -5.90 15.85
N VAL A 81 16.51 -4.68 16.04
CA VAL A 81 16.40 -3.61 15.04
C VAL A 81 17.24 -3.95 13.81
N ASP A 82 18.43 -4.49 14.00
CA ASP A 82 19.31 -4.96 12.93
C ASP A 82 18.61 -6.01 12.08
N GLY A 83 18.03 -7.05 12.69
CA GLY A 83 17.27 -8.07 11.95
C GLY A 83 16.02 -7.54 11.23
N PHE A 84 15.46 -6.39 11.64
CA PHE A 84 14.40 -5.73 10.88
C PHE A 84 14.90 -4.92 9.68
N LEU A 85 16.09 -4.33 9.81
CA LEU A 85 16.73 -3.47 8.81
C LEU A 85 17.67 -4.23 7.86
N ASP A 86 17.93 -5.50 8.15
CA ASP A 86 18.75 -6.38 7.33
C ASP A 86 18.26 -6.44 5.89
N GLU A 87 19.15 -6.83 4.98
CA GLU A 87 18.87 -6.99 3.55
C GLU A 87 17.75 -8.01 3.33
N ASP A 88 17.78 -9.13 4.07
CA ASP A 88 16.72 -10.14 4.08
C ASP A 88 15.63 -9.87 5.15
N GLY A 89 15.68 -8.69 5.76
CA GLY A 89 14.77 -8.28 6.82
C GLY A 89 13.32 -8.10 6.32
N PRO A 90 12.32 -8.26 7.22
CA PRO A 90 10.92 -8.15 6.86
C PRO A 90 10.51 -6.76 6.34
N LEU A 91 11.22 -5.69 6.72
CA LEU A 91 10.97 -4.35 6.19
C LEU A 91 11.47 -4.21 4.74
N THR A 92 12.62 -4.80 4.43
CA THR A 92 13.19 -4.84 3.08
C THR A 92 12.30 -5.66 2.16
N THR A 93 11.96 -6.91 2.54
CA THR A 93 11.04 -7.78 1.77
C THR A 93 9.70 -7.09 1.50
N ARG A 94 9.16 -6.35 2.48
CA ARG A 94 7.91 -5.61 2.30
C ARG A 94 8.07 -4.47 1.28
N THR A 95 9.16 -3.73 1.36
CA THR A 95 9.46 -2.62 0.45
C THR A 95 9.57 -3.11 -0.98
N GLU A 96 10.32 -4.19 -1.20
CA GLU A 96 10.44 -4.84 -2.51
C GLU A 96 9.10 -5.35 -3.03
N GLY A 97 8.32 -6.03 -2.19
CA GLY A 97 6.99 -6.52 -2.56
C GLY A 97 6.01 -5.41 -2.92
N LEU A 98 6.12 -4.23 -2.29
CA LEU A 98 5.34 -3.05 -2.64
C LEU A 98 5.81 -2.43 -3.95
N ASN A 99 7.12 -2.32 -4.18
CA ASN A 99 7.67 -1.84 -5.45
C ASN A 99 7.25 -2.73 -6.63
N ALA A 100 7.32 -4.06 -6.47
CA ALA A 100 6.85 -5.01 -7.48
C ALA A 100 5.34 -4.89 -7.73
N LYS A 101 4.53 -4.54 -6.72
CA LYS A 101 3.09 -4.25 -6.93
C LYS A 101 2.90 -2.97 -7.73
N ILE A 102 3.66 -1.92 -7.42
CA ILE A 102 3.61 -0.64 -8.15
C ILE A 102 3.95 -0.86 -9.63
N GLU A 103 5.02 -1.60 -9.92
CA GLU A 103 5.43 -1.95 -11.27
C GLU A 103 4.33 -2.71 -12.03
N ARG A 104 3.80 -3.80 -11.43
CA ARG A 104 2.69 -4.56 -12.02
C ARG A 104 1.45 -3.72 -12.28
N TYR A 105 1.15 -2.74 -11.42
CA TYR A 105 0.04 -1.81 -11.65
C TYR A 105 0.35 -0.82 -12.77
N GLY A 106 1.59 -0.37 -12.90
CA GLY A 106 2.05 0.41 -14.05
C GLY A 106 1.78 -0.32 -15.37
N GLU A 107 2.23 -1.57 -15.50
CA GLU A 107 2.01 -2.36 -16.71
C GLU A 107 0.52 -2.63 -17.00
N GLN A 108 -0.28 -2.88 -15.96
CA GLN A 108 -1.73 -3.10 -16.14
C GLN A 108 -2.41 -1.84 -16.69
N ARG A 109 -1.98 -0.66 -16.25
CA ARG A 109 -2.49 0.62 -16.76
C ARG A 109 -2.10 0.83 -18.22
N GLU A 110 -0.87 0.49 -18.60
CA GLU A 110 -0.41 0.59 -19.98
C GLU A 110 -1.22 -0.33 -20.90
N ARG A 111 -1.33 -1.63 -20.56
CA ARG A 111 -2.17 -2.59 -21.31
C ARG A 111 -3.63 -2.14 -21.43
N LEU A 112 -4.19 -1.53 -20.37
CA LEU A 112 -5.54 -0.97 -20.42
C LEU A 112 -5.61 0.23 -21.38
N SER A 113 -4.63 1.13 -21.36
CA SER A 113 -4.54 2.27 -22.26
C SER A 113 -4.55 1.83 -23.72
N GLU A 114 -3.75 0.84 -24.08
CA GLU A 114 -3.71 0.27 -25.44
C GLU A 114 -5.08 -0.31 -25.86
N ARG A 115 -5.74 -1.03 -24.96
CA ARG A 115 -7.08 -1.58 -25.20
C ARG A 115 -8.11 -0.48 -25.43
N LEU A 116 -8.05 0.61 -24.66
CA LEU A 116 -8.94 1.76 -24.82
C LEU A 116 -8.71 2.46 -26.18
N GLN A 117 -7.45 2.65 -26.59
CA GLN A 117 -7.15 3.23 -27.90
C GLN A 117 -7.64 2.35 -29.06
N SER A 118 -7.50 1.03 -28.95
CA SER A 118 -8.02 0.09 -29.96
C SER A 118 -9.55 0.14 -30.02
N LEU A 119 -10.21 0.20 -28.86
CA LEU A 119 -11.65 0.34 -28.76
C LEU A 119 -12.12 1.65 -29.41
N GLU A 120 -11.48 2.77 -29.10
CA GLU A 120 -11.76 4.08 -29.69
C GLU A 120 -11.65 4.04 -31.21
N LYS A 121 -10.52 3.55 -31.76
CA LYS A 121 -10.33 3.39 -33.21
C LYS A 121 -11.43 2.55 -33.85
N ARG A 122 -11.83 1.46 -33.19
CA ARG A 122 -12.91 0.59 -33.67
C ARG A 122 -14.28 1.28 -33.62
N LEU A 123 -14.56 2.07 -32.59
CA LEU A 123 -15.81 2.83 -32.47
C LEU A 123 -15.87 3.94 -33.54
N LEU A 124 -14.77 4.67 -33.77
CA LEU A 124 -14.70 5.68 -34.83
C LEU A 124 -14.95 5.08 -36.24
N ARG A 125 -14.37 3.91 -36.53
CA ARG A 125 -14.65 3.21 -37.80
C ARG A 125 -16.11 2.82 -37.95
N GLN A 126 -16.72 2.27 -36.88
CA GLN A 126 -18.14 1.93 -36.89
C GLN A 126 -19.02 3.16 -37.07
N PHE A 127 -18.70 4.26 -36.39
CA PHE A 127 -19.42 5.53 -36.53
C PHE A 127 -19.39 6.05 -37.98
N ASN A 128 -18.20 6.10 -38.60
CA ASN A 128 -18.06 6.55 -40.00
C ASN A 128 -18.77 5.62 -41.00
N ALA A 129 -18.77 4.31 -40.75
CA ALA A 129 -19.51 3.35 -41.57
C ALA A 129 -21.02 3.53 -41.42
N LEU A 130 -21.51 3.77 -40.21
CA LEU A 130 -22.92 4.06 -39.94
C LEU A 130 -23.35 5.37 -40.61
N ASP A 131 -22.55 6.43 -40.54
CA ASP A 131 -22.82 7.70 -41.21
C ASP A 131 -22.92 7.52 -42.74
N SER A 132 -21.98 6.78 -43.32
CA SER A 132 -22.00 6.45 -44.76
C SER A 132 -23.24 5.63 -45.15
N LEU A 133 -23.62 4.65 -44.32
CA LEU A 133 -24.82 3.85 -44.54
C LEU A 133 -26.10 4.69 -44.46
N VAL A 134 -26.19 5.61 -43.50
CA VAL A 134 -27.33 6.54 -43.38
C VAL A 134 -27.42 7.45 -44.61
N GLY A 135 -26.30 7.94 -45.12
CA GLY A 135 -26.25 8.69 -46.38
C GLY A 135 -26.74 7.87 -47.57
N GLN A 136 -26.32 6.60 -47.68
CA GLN A 136 -26.80 5.69 -48.73
C GLN A 136 -28.31 5.42 -48.61
N LEU A 137 -28.79 5.08 -47.41
CA LEU A 137 -30.21 4.84 -47.16
C LEU A 137 -31.07 6.07 -47.47
N SER A 138 -30.58 7.28 -47.16
CA SER A 138 -31.26 8.53 -47.50
C SER A 138 -31.36 8.71 -49.03
N ASN A 139 -30.29 8.42 -49.78
CA ASN A 139 -30.32 8.45 -51.24
C ASN A 139 -31.28 7.41 -51.82
N THR A 140 -31.29 6.19 -51.28
CA THR A 140 -32.23 5.14 -51.68
C THR A 140 -33.68 5.54 -51.40
N SER A 141 -33.95 6.14 -50.23
CA SER A 141 -35.27 6.67 -49.86
C SER A 141 -35.74 7.75 -50.84
N ASN A 142 -34.86 8.68 -51.21
CA ASN A 142 -35.16 9.72 -52.19
C ASN A 142 -35.47 9.14 -53.57
N PHE A 143 -34.68 8.15 -54.02
CA PHE A 143 -34.92 7.46 -55.30
C PHE A 143 -36.26 6.73 -55.33
N LEU A 144 -36.59 5.98 -54.27
CA LEU A 144 -37.88 5.28 -54.14
C LEU A 144 -39.05 6.27 -54.12
N THR A 145 -38.88 7.41 -53.45
CA THR A 145 -39.90 8.48 -53.43
C THR A 145 -40.13 9.07 -54.82
N GLN A 146 -39.06 9.31 -55.59
CA GLN A 146 -39.16 9.79 -56.98
C GLN A 146 -39.81 8.76 -57.90
N GLN A 147 -39.43 7.48 -57.79
CA GLN A 147 -40.06 6.40 -58.57
C GLN A 147 -41.54 6.26 -58.24
N LEU A 148 -41.91 6.31 -56.96
CA LEU A 148 -43.31 6.24 -56.54
C LEU A 148 -44.12 7.41 -57.09
N ALA A 149 -43.56 8.63 -57.08
CA ALA A 149 -44.18 9.82 -57.68
C ALA A 149 -44.33 9.74 -59.20
N ALA A 150 -43.43 9.01 -59.88
CA ALA A 150 -43.43 8.81 -61.32
C ALA A 150 -44.34 7.64 -61.78
N LEU A 151 -44.96 6.89 -60.87
CA LEU A 151 -45.91 5.83 -61.24
C LEU A 151 -47.14 6.42 -61.96
N PRO A 152 -47.51 5.91 -63.15
CA PRO A 152 -48.65 6.43 -63.90
C PRO A 152 -49.94 6.09 -63.14
N GLY A 153 -50.57 7.10 -62.55
CA GLY A 153 -51.83 6.97 -61.81
C GLY A 153 -52.08 8.01 -60.73
N VAL A 154 -51.04 8.67 -60.21
CA VAL A 154 -51.16 9.68 -59.14
C VAL A 154 -51.39 11.11 -59.68
N ASN A 155 -50.84 11.42 -60.86
CA ASN A 155 -51.16 12.66 -61.60
C ASN A 155 -52.24 12.37 -62.65
N ARG A 156 -53.49 12.22 -62.22
CA ARG A 156 -54.65 12.44 -63.11
C ARG A 156 -54.98 13.93 -63.03
N PRO A 157 -54.62 14.77 -64.01
CA PRO A 157 -55.17 16.12 -64.08
C PRO A 157 -56.68 15.97 -64.21
N ASN A 158 -57.41 16.59 -63.30
CA ASN A 158 -58.86 16.68 -63.36
C ASN A 158 -59.19 17.41 -64.67
N SER A 159 -59.65 16.66 -65.66
CA SER A 159 -60.24 17.19 -66.88
C SER A 159 -61.67 17.62 -66.55
N LYS A 160 -61.88 18.93 -66.42
CA LYS A 160 -63.07 19.67 -66.90
C LYS A 160 -62.72 21.14 -67.10
#